data_AF-A0A9N8HT50-F1
#
_entry.id   AF-A0A9N8HT50-F1
#
_cell.length_a   1.000
_cell.length_b   1.000
_cell.length_c   1.000
_cell.angle_alpha   90.00
_cell.angle_beta   90.00
_cell.angle_gamma   90.00
#
_symmetry.space_group_name_H-M   'P 1'
#
loop_
_entity.id
_entity.type
_entity.pdbx_description
1 polymer ?
#
loop_
_entity_poly.entity_id
_entity_poly.type
_entity_poly.pdbx_seq_one_letter_code
_entity_poly.pdbx_strand_id
1 'polypeptide(L)'
;MMRNEAPSDGNTNKDTLAILTLRKHQDGIWIHRLVEALQKQQQQKKDPDGLPEILIQVVVLEDFLQGPFCVSSPPPEIIIDSDHLQVTAGTRWMGLVNRVSDAAEPWQVKACMAVMQIARLVWKIPIWNGPDAYSLCTHKWCHHVLFAQANLDSPHTVAALQTSSCANDDDGNWMKEAKDAPEKATSSSRHDNPQLEVKAVNMLHQLSTEQDDHETKPATTPAILDYLIKPNAGGFGAGIERRQVKMMDEQNHAGDPRNHTPTSSTIVTPRNTPPRIQPWSVPEDVRQEMEEQLLPVLPPDAHCGSVEFLLAEEPSKSEETTNKPTTTYKRLYFDLNLLSTLPVEEDQQTPDPWLQLASAIWTFVRQ
;
A
#
# COMPACT_ATOMS: atom_id res chain seq x y z
N MET A 1 -32.88 -59.28 -7.82
CA MET A 1 -31.64 -58.55 -7.51
C MET A 1 -31.96 -57.06 -7.57
N MET A 2 -32.27 -56.46 -6.43
CA MET A 2 -32.39 -55.01 -6.31
C MET A 2 -30.97 -54.45 -6.22
N ARG A 3 -30.58 -53.58 -7.15
CA ARG A 3 -29.37 -52.78 -7.01
C ARG A 3 -29.66 -51.73 -5.96
N ASN A 4 -29.02 -51.84 -4.80
CA ASN A 4 -28.91 -50.73 -3.86
C ASN A 4 -28.07 -49.66 -4.55
N GLU A 5 -28.72 -48.64 -5.11
CA GLU A 5 -28.04 -47.41 -5.48
C GLU A 5 -27.57 -46.78 -4.17
N ALA A 6 -26.25 -46.73 -3.97
CA ALA A 6 -25.66 -45.97 -2.87
C ALA A 6 -26.17 -44.53 -2.97
N PRO A 7 -26.53 -43.89 -1.85
CA PRO A 7 -26.93 -42.48 -1.87
C PRO A 7 -25.81 -41.72 -2.58
N SER A 8 -26.15 -41.12 -3.73
CA SER A 8 -25.25 -40.17 -4.35
C SER A 8 -25.15 -39.02 -3.37
N ASP A 9 -24.12 -39.03 -2.53
CA ASP A 9 -23.71 -37.87 -1.75
C ASP A 9 -23.50 -36.77 -2.78
N GLY A 10 -24.54 -35.94 -2.94
CA GLY A 10 -24.61 -34.92 -3.95
C GLY A 10 -23.52 -33.92 -3.64
N ASN A 11 -22.35 -34.13 -4.23
CA ASN A 11 -21.21 -33.26 -4.10
C ASN A 11 -21.57 -31.97 -4.84
N THR A 12 -22.31 -31.13 -4.14
CA THR A 12 -22.76 -29.83 -4.63
C THR A 12 -21.51 -28.97 -4.60
N ASN A 13 -20.90 -28.81 -5.78
CA ASN A 13 -19.77 -27.91 -5.92
C ASN A 13 -20.17 -26.55 -5.38
N LYS A 14 -19.49 -26.10 -4.33
CA LYS A 14 -19.75 -24.79 -3.73
C LYS A 14 -18.90 -23.76 -4.46
N ASP A 15 -19.57 -22.74 -4.96
CA ASP A 15 -18.91 -21.57 -5.49
C ASP A 15 -18.26 -20.80 -4.34
N THR A 16 -17.02 -20.35 -4.50
CA THR A 16 -16.23 -19.68 -3.45
C THR A 16 -15.75 -18.31 -3.89
N LEU A 17 -15.88 -17.31 -3.04
CA LEU A 17 -15.17 -16.03 -3.14
C LEU A 17 -13.99 -16.05 -2.17
N ALA A 18 -12.77 -16.09 -2.73
CA ALA A 18 -11.54 -16.12 -1.94
C ALA A 18 -11.06 -14.71 -1.60
N ILE A 19 -10.64 -14.48 -0.35
CA ILE A 19 -10.03 -13.24 0.12
C ILE A 19 -8.58 -13.53 0.49
N LEU A 20 -7.64 -13.12 -0.36
CA LEU A 20 -6.21 -13.36 -0.14
C LEU A 20 -5.63 -12.32 0.82
N THR A 21 -4.97 -12.76 1.88
CA THR A 21 -4.35 -11.90 2.89
C THR A 21 -3.03 -12.49 3.40
N LEU A 22 -2.32 -11.75 4.23
CA LEU A 22 -1.16 -12.27 4.98
C LEU A 22 -1.62 -12.83 6.31
N ARG A 23 -0.89 -13.81 6.86
CA ARG A 23 -1.20 -14.39 8.18
C ARG A 23 -1.35 -13.33 9.26
N LYS A 24 -0.41 -12.39 9.33
CA LYS A 24 -0.44 -11.28 10.30
C LYS A 24 -1.67 -10.36 10.20
N HIS A 25 -2.42 -10.44 9.10
CA HIS A 25 -3.59 -9.61 8.81
C HIS A 25 -4.90 -10.40 8.79
N GLN A 26 -4.86 -11.72 8.93
CA GLN A 26 -6.04 -12.59 8.78
C GLN A 26 -7.14 -12.23 9.79
N ASP A 27 -6.73 -11.91 11.02
CA ASP A 27 -7.61 -11.52 12.14
C ASP A 27 -7.74 -9.98 12.26
N GLY A 28 -7.28 -9.26 11.23
CA GLY A 28 -7.37 -7.81 11.17
C GLY A 28 -8.82 -7.36 11.04
N ILE A 29 -9.17 -6.23 11.68
CA ILE A 29 -10.52 -5.66 11.65
C ILE A 29 -11.07 -5.50 10.23
N TRP A 30 -10.22 -5.18 9.26
CA TRP A 30 -10.61 -5.01 7.86
C TRP A 30 -11.00 -6.33 7.18
N ILE A 31 -10.37 -7.46 7.52
CA ILE A 31 -10.77 -8.77 6.99
C ILE A 31 -12.10 -9.18 7.60
N HIS A 32 -12.23 -9.10 8.94
CA HIS A 32 -13.48 -9.43 9.62
C HIS A 32 -14.67 -8.61 9.12
N ARG A 33 -14.54 -7.28 9.05
CA ARG A 33 -15.62 -6.41 8.58
C ARG A 33 -16.01 -6.67 7.13
N LEU A 34 -15.04 -6.94 6.26
CA LEU A 34 -15.32 -7.30 4.87
C LEU A 34 -16.07 -8.64 4.77
N VAL A 35 -15.62 -9.67 5.51
CA VAL A 35 -16.28 -10.98 5.54
C VAL A 35 -17.71 -10.85 6.06
N GLU A 36 -17.91 -10.16 7.18
CA GLU A 36 -19.23 -9.88 7.74
C GLU A 36 -20.14 -9.17 6.73
N ALA A 37 -19.63 -8.16 6.03
CA ALA A 37 -20.39 -7.40 5.04
C ALA A 37 -20.76 -8.24 3.81
N LEU A 38 -19.84 -9.08 3.30
CA LEU A 38 -20.10 -10.01 2.20
C LEU A 38 -21.17 -11.04 2.57
N GLN A 39 -21.09 -11.60 3.78
CA GLN A 39 -22.09 -12.53 4.32
C GLN A 39 -23.46 -11.86 4.50
N LYS A 40 -23.50 -10.64 5.03
CA LYS A 40 -24.75 -9.86 5.15
C LYS A 40 -25.38 -9.60 3.78
N GLN A 41 -24.59 -9.20 2.79
CA GLN A 41 -25.06 -9.00 1.42
C GLN A 41 -25.64 -10.29 0.82
N GLN A 42 -25.00 -11.42 1.08
CA GLN A 42 -25.50 -12.73 0.64
C GLN A 42 -26.83 -13.09 1.31
N GLN A 43 -26.99 -12.82 2.61
CA GLN A 43 -28.25 -13.03 3.33
C GLN A 43 -29.38 -12.14 2.83
N GLN A 44 -29.09 -10.86 2.55
CA GLN A 44 -30.05 -9.90 2.00
C GLN A 44 -30.49 -10.27 0.58
N LYS A 45 -29.60 -10.88 -0.19
CA LYS A 45 -29.85 -11.39 -1.55
C LYS A 45 -30.28 -12.86 -1.58
N LYS A 46 -30.77 -13.42 -0.47
CA LYS A 46 -31.50 -14.70 -0.51
C LYS A 46 -32.82 -14.48 -1.26
N ASP A 47 -32.70 -14.41 -2.57
CA ASP A 47 -33.76 -14.27 -3.55
C ASP A 47 -34.65 -15.54 -3.49
N PRO A 48 -35.97 -15.43 -3.65
CA PRO A 48 -36.84 -16.57 -3.95
C PRO A 48 -36.36 -17.44 -5.13
N ASP A 49 -35.53 -16.91 -6.04
CA ASP A 49 -35.02 -17.59 -7.23
C ASP A 49 -33.91 -18.63 -6.96
N GLY A 50 -33.50 -18.81 -5.69
CA GLY A 50 -32.68 -19.96 -5.29
C GLY A 50 -31.23 -19.94 -5.80
N LEU A 51 -30.63 -18.76 -5.93
CA LEU A 51 -29.22 -18.64 -6.29
C LEU A 51 -28.33 -19.45 -5.33
N PRO A 52 -27.28 -20.12 -5.85
CA PRO A 52 -26.40 -20.95 -5.04
C PRO A 52 -25.71 -20.13 -3.95
N GLU A 53 -25.56 -20.75 -2.78
CA GLU A 53 -24.83 -20.18 -1.66
C GLU A 53 -23.34 -20.11 -2.02
N ILE A 54 -22.78 -18.89 -2.04
CA ILE A 54 -21.36 -18.65 -2.27
C ILE A 54 -20.63 -18.73 -0.93
N LEU A 55 -19.58 -19.54 -0.84
CA LEU A 55 -18.71 -19.61 0.31
C LEU A 55 -17.73 -18.43 0.31
N ILE A 56 -17.68 -17.67 1.41
CA ILE A 56 -16.63 -16.66 1.61
C ILE A 56 -15.46 -17.33 2.33
N GLN A 57 -14.28 -17.35 1.70
CA GLN A 57 -13.09 -18.01 2.24
C GLN A 57 -11.94 -17.02 2.40
N VAL A 58 -11.42 -16.88 3.61
CA VAL A 58 -10.15 -16.16 3.84
C VAL A 58 -9.00 -17.10 3.52
N VAL A 59 -8.13 -16.69 2.60
CA VAL A 59 -6.97 -17.46 2.16
C VAL A 59 -5.72 -16.74 2.64
N VAL A 60 -4.97 -17.40 3.51
CA VAL A 60 -3.67 -16.92 3.98
C VAL A 60 -2.61 -17.29 2.95
N LEU A 61 -1.92 -16.30 2.38
CA LEU A 61 -0.93 -16.48 1.32
C LEU A 61 0.14 -17.49 1.74
N GLU A 62 0.63 -17.39 2.97
CA GLU A 62 1.67 -18.27 3.50
C GLU A 62 1.22 -19.74 3.58
N ASP A 63 -0.03 -20.00 3.96
CA ASP A 63 -0.59 -21.36 4.01
C ASP A 63 -0.86 -21.89 2.61
N PHE A 64 -1.39 -21.04 1.73
CA PHE A 64 -1.66 -21.39 0.34
C PHE A 64 -0.41 -21.90 -0.38
N LEU A 65 0.75 -21.28 -0.11
CA LEU A 65 2.03 -21.66 -0.71
C LEU A 65 2.66 -22.92 -0.11
N GLN A 66 2.26 -23.32 1.10
CA GLN A 66 2.74 -24.57 1.73
C GLN A 66 2.01 -25.80 1.19
N GLY A 67 0.79 -25.64 0.69
CA GLY A 67 0.02 -26.71 0.10
C GLY A 67 0.49 -27.08 -1.32
N PRO A 68 0.32 -28.34 -1.75
CA PRO A 68 0.46 -28.68 -3.16
C PRO A 68 -0.66 -27.98 -3.95
N PHE A 69 -0.31 -27.13 -4.92
CA PHE A 69 -1.28 -26.58 -5.87
C PHE A 69 -0.83 -26.85 -7.31
N CYS A 70 -1.76 -27.28 -8.15
CA CYS A 70 -1.51 -27.45 -9.58
C CYS A 70 -1.78 -26.13 -10.30
N VAL A 71 -0.74 -25.53 -10.87
CA VAL A 71 -0.86 -24.29 -11.66
C VAL A 71 -1.71 -24.51 -12.92
N SER A 72 -1.66 -25.71 -13.50
CA SER A 72 -2.27 -26.05 -14.79
C SER A 72 -3.72 -26.54 -14.70
N SER A 73 -4.24 -26.75 -13.49
CA SER A 73 -5.61 -27.17 -13.26
C SER A 73 -6.50 -25.95 -12.96
N PRO A 74 -7.84 -26.04 -13.16
CA PRO A 74 -8.78 -25.06 -12.61
C PRO A 74 -8.53 -24.82 -11.12
N PRO A 75 -8.99 -23.68 -10.55
CA PRO A 75 -8.59 -23.22 -9.23
C PRO A 75 -8.69 -24.36 -8.22
N PRO A 76 -7.65 -24.56 -7.40
CA PRO A 76 -7.51 -25.80 -6.68
C PRO A 76 -8.66 -25.92 -5.66
N GLU A 77 -9.25 -27.11 -5.57
CA GLU A 77 -10.33 -27.46 -4.63
C GLU A 77 -9.79 -27.44 -3.19
N ILE A 78 -9.39 -26.28 -2.67
CA ILE A 78 -8.70 -26.16 -1.39
C ILE A 78 -9.68 -25.60 -0.35
N ILE A 79 -10.11 -26.45 0.57
CA ILE A 79 -10.61 -26.02 1.87
C ILE A 79 -9.46 -26.24 2.87
N ILE A 80 -8.92 -25.14 3.42
CA ILE A 80 -8.01 -25.19 4.56
C ILE A 80 -8.89 -25.15 5.80
N ASP A 81 -9.21 -26.32 6.36
CA ASP A 81 -9.74 -26.37 7.71
C ASP A 81 -8.55 -26.21 8.68
N SER A 82 -8.65 -25.25 9.59
CA SER A 82 -7.55 -24.86 10.49
C SER A 82 -7.11 -26.00 11.41
N ASP A 83 -7.96 -27.00 11.62
CA ASP A 83 -7.67 -28.13 12.50
C ASP A 83 -7.28 -29.42 11.73
N HIS A 84 -7.68 -29.59 10.47
CA HIS A 84 -7.35 -30.77 9.66
C HIS A 84 -7.24 -30.44 8.17
N LEU A 85 -6.03 -30.53 7.59
CA LEU A 85 -5.73 -30.41 6.16
C LEU A 85 -6.38 -31.52 5.31
N GLN A 86 -7.71 -31.61 5.30
CA GLN A 86 -8.45 -32.47 4.38
C GLN A 86 -8.99 -31.63 3.22
N VAL A 87 -8.34 -31.82 2.08
CA VAL A 87 -8.77 -31.31 0.78
C VAL A 87 -10.07 -32.01 0.41
N THR A 88 -11.20 -31.34 0.63
CA THR A 88 -12.49 -31.84 0.14
C THR A 88 -12.66 -31.38 -1.30
N ALA A 89 -12.75 -32.36 -2.21
CA ALA A 89 -12.99 -32.10 -3.62
C ALA A 89 -14.33 -31.40 -3.82
N GLY A 90 -14.34 -30.20 -4.41
CA GLY A 90 -15.58 -29.57 -4.90
C GLY A 90 -15.76 -28.06 -4.68
N THR A 91 -14.73 -27.27 -4.36
CA THR A 91 -14.88 -25.81 -4.33
C THR A 91 -14.37 -25.16 -5.63
N ARG A 92 -15.19 -24.31 -6.25
CA ARG A 92 -14.81 -23.54 -7.43
C ARG A 92 -14.67 -22.09 -7.04
N TRP A 93 -13.47 -21.53 -7.15
CA TRP A 93 -13.30 -20.08 -6.97
C TRP A 93 -14.00 -19.34 -8.11
N MET A 94 -14.92 -18.45 -7.76
CA MET A 94 -15.59 -17.54 -8.68
C MET A 94 -14.89 -16.19 -8.79
N GLY A 95 -14.12 -15.82 -7.77
CA GLY A 95 -13.39 -14.57 -7.74
C GLY A 95 -12.37 -14.54 -6.62
N LEU A 96 -11.42 -13.61 -6.75
CA LEU A 96 -10.35 -13.38 -5.78
C LEU A 96 -10.37 -11.91 -5.35
N VAL A 97 -10.35 -11.66 -4.04
CA VAL A 97 -10.18 -10.32 -3.47
C VAL A 97 -8.78 -10.22 -2.89
N ASN A 98 -7.92 -9.40 -3.48
CA ASN A 98 -6.58 -9.17 -2.95
C ASN A 98 -6.62 -8.15 -1.80
N ARG A 99 -6.26 -8.62 -0.60
CA ARG A 99 -6.02 -7.81 0.61
C ARG A 99 -4.62 -8.03 1.19
N VAL A 100 -3.70 -8.53 0.38
CA VAL A 100 -2.27 -8.55 0.74
C VAL A 100 -1.78 -7.11 0.80
N SER A 101 -1.01 -6.78 1.83
CA SER A 101 -0.46 -5.43 1.98
C SER A 101 0.65 -5.18 0.98
N ASP A 102 0.66 -3.98 0.40
CA ASP A 102 1.78 -3.45 -0.38
C ASP A 102 3.06 -3.25 0.45
N ALA A 103 2.96 -3.31 1.78
CA ALA A 103 4.06 -3.39 2.73
C ALA A 103 4.48 -4.83 3.08
N ALA A 104 4.06 -5.82 2.29
CA ALA A 104 4.50 -7.20 2.45
C ALA A 104 6.01 -7.34 2.16
N GLU A 105 6.60 -8.41 2.70
CA GLU A 105 8.00 -8.73 2.41
C GLU A 105 8.21 -8.97 0.90
N PRO A 106 9.40 -8.70 0.33
CA PRO A 106 9.63 -8.84 -1.10
C PRO A 106 9.25 -10.21 -1.69
N TRP A 107 9.44 -11.29 -0.92
CA TRP A 107 9.05 -12.63 -1.35
C TRP A 107 7.52 -12.82 -1.34
N GLN A 108 6.82 -12.23 -0.36
CA GLN A 108 5.36 -12.25 -0.26
C GLN A 108 4.73 -11.45 -1.41
N VAL A 109 5.30 -10.30 -1.77
CA VAL A 109 4.88 -9.51 -2.94
C VAL A 109 4.97 -10.35 -4.22
N LYS A 110 6.13 -11.00 -4.45
CA LYS A 110 6.33 -11.87 -5.63
C LYS A 110 5.35 -13.03 -5.65
N ALA A 111 5.14 -13.68 -4.51
CA ALA A 111 4.23 -14.81 -4.41
C ALA A 111 2.76 -14.39 -4.62
N CYS A 112 2.33 -13.29 -4.02
CA CYS A 112 1.00 -12.70 -4.23
C CYS A 112 0.77 -12.39 -5.71
N MET A 113 1.73 -11.73 -6.36
CA MET A 113 1.69 -11.46 -7.81
C MET A 113 1.58 -12.75 -8.62
N ALA A 114 2.35 -13.78 -8.30
CA ALA A 114 2.28 -15.07 -8.99
C ALA A 114 0.88 -15.71 -8.85
N VAL A 115 0.31 -15.73 -7.64
CA VAL A 115 -1.04 -16.27 -7.39
C VAL A 115 -2.09 -15.51 -8.21
N MET A 116 -2.03 -14.17 -8.23
CA MET A 116 -2.96 -13.37 -9.02
C MET A 116 -2.78 -13.57 -10.54
N GLN A 117 -1.54 -13.72 -11.02
CA GLN A 117 -1.32 -14.00 -12.44
C GLN A 117 -1.85 -15.39 -12.84
N ILE A 118 -1.72 -16.40 -11.98
CA ILE A 118 -2.31 -17.72 -12.21
C ILE A 118 -3.83 -17.60 -12.24
N ALA A 119 -4.43 -16.92 -11.26
CA ALA A 119 -5.86 -16.68 -11.20
C ALA A 119 -6.40 -15.99 -12.46
N ARG A 120 -5.70 -14.96 -12.94
CA ARG A 120 -6.07 -14.19 -14.14
C ARG A 120 -5.86 -14.97 -15.43
N LEU A 121 -4.67 -15.55 -15.61
CA LEU A 121 -4.23 -16.08 -16.90
C LEU A 121 -4.63 -17.54 -17.09
N VAL A 122 -4.65 -18.34 -16.02
CA VAL A 122 -4.92 -19.77 -16.09
C VAL A 122 -6.35 -20.08 -15.65
N TRP A 123 -6.74 -19.63 -14.46
CA TRP A 123 -8.08 -19.93 -13.90
C TRP A 123 -9.19 -19.06 -14.50
N LYS A 124 -8.82 -17.94 -15.13
CA LYS A 124 -9.75 -16.97 -15.73
C LYS A 124 -10.81 -16.49 -14.73
N ILE A 125 -10.41 -16.28 -13.48
CA ILE A 125 -11.30 -15.74 -12.44
C ILE A 125 -11.09 -14.23 -12.30
N PRO A 126 -12.16 -13.45 -12.07
CA PRO A 126 -12.06 -12.02 -11.78
C PRO A 126 -11.29 -11.77 -10.48
N ILE A 127 -10.46 -10.72 -10.48
CA ILE A 127 -9.62 -10.34 -9.33
C ILE A 127 -9.91 -8.90 -8.95
N TRP A 128 -10.43 -8.71 -7.75
CA TRP A 128 -10.58 -7.40 -7.14
C TRP A 128 -9.23 -6.94 -6.59
N ASN A 129 -8.78 -5.76 -7.01
CA ASN A 129 -7.42 -5.26 -6.81
C ASN A 129 -6.36 -6.20 -7.41
N GLY A 130 -6.38 -6.29 -8.74
CA GLY A 130 -5.59 -7.24 -9.50
C GLY A 130 -4.08 -6.96 -9.53
N PRO A 131 -3.32 -7.76 -10.30
CA PRO A 131 -1.87 -7.72 -10.29
C PRO A 131 -1.30 -6.40 -10.82
N ASP A 132 -1.97 -5.70 -11.74
CA ASP A 132 -1.42 -4.47 -12.31
C ASP A 132 -1.54 -3.33 -11.28
N ALA A 133 -2.70 -3.19 -10.63
CA ALA A 133 -2.89 -2.32 -9.47
C ALA A 133 -1.93 -2.65 -8.31
N TYR A 134 -1.77 -3.92 -7.94
CA TYR A 134 -0.91 -4.31 -6.83
C TYR A 134 0.57 -4.06 -7.12
N SER A 135 0.99 -4.29 -8.37
CA SER A 135 2.34 -3.93 -8.82
C SER A 135 2.57 -2.42 -8.72
N LEU A 136 1.59 -1.59 -9.08
CA LEU A 136 1.70 -0.14 -8.93
C LEU A 136 1.89 0.25 -7.46
N CYS A 137 1.05 -0.24 -6.56
CA CYS A 137 1.06 0.14 -5.14
C CYS A 137 2.29 -0.31 -4.35
N THR A 138 2.97 -1.37 -4.81
CA THR A 138 4.22 -1.87 -4.19
C THR A 138 5.46 -1.08 -4.59
N HIS A 139 5.32 -0.05 -5.44
CA HIS A 139 6.43 0.76 -5.95
C HIS A 139 6.15 2.26 -5.72
N LYS A 140 6.55 2.79 -4.55
CA LYS A 140 6.22 4.17 -4.14
C LYS A 140 6.71 5.24 -5.12
N TRP A 141 7.89 5.08 -5.71
CA TRP A 141 8.36 5.99 -6.76
C TRP A 141 7.48 6.01 -8.02
N CYS A 142 6.78 4.92 -8.35
CA CYS A 142 5.83 4.88 -9.46
C CYS A 142 4.57 5.71 -9.15
N HIS A 143 4.26 5.95 -7.87
CA HIS A 143 3.13 6.80 -7.48
C HIS A 143 3.36 8.24 -7.93
N HIS A 144 4.59 8.75 -7.82
CA HIS A 144 4.90 10.11 -8.27
C HIS A 144 4.78 10.26 -9.79
N VAL A 145 5.16 9.22 -10.55
CA VAL A 145 4.94 9.18 -12.01
C VAL A 145 3.43 9.16 -12.32
N LEU A 146 2.66 8.36 -11.60
CA LEU A 146 1.21 8.27 -11.73
C LEU A 146 0.53 9.62 -11.41
N PHE A 147 0.90 10.27 -10.31
CA PHE A 147 0.33 11.57 -9.93
C PHE A 147 0.64 12.64 -10.97
N ALA A 148 1.88 12.67 -11.49
CA ALA A 148 2.22 13.56 -12.59
C ALA A 148 1.38 13.28 -13.86
N GLN A 149 1.14 12.02 -14.21
CA GLN A 149 0.27 11.64 -15.33
C GLN A 149 -1.19 12.03 -15.10
N ALA A 150 -1.65 11.94 -13.86
CA ALA A 150 -2.96 12.40 -13.44
C ALA A 150 -3.07 13.93 -13.40
N ASN A 151 -2.00 14.71 -13.64
CA ASN A 151 -2.00 16.15 -13.42
C ASN A 151 -2.27 16.53 -11.95
N LEU A 152 -1.94 15.64 -11.01
CA LEU A 152 -1.95 15.90 -9.58
C LEU A 152 -0.58 16.38 -9.13
N ASP A 153 -0.59 17.45 -8.32
CA ASP A 153 0.63 17.97 -7.71
C ASP A 153 1.23 16.95 -6.75
N SER A 154 2.55 16.74 -6.85
CA SER A 154 3.30 15.85 -5.97
C SER A 154 4.57 16.55 -5.48
N PRO A 155 5.12 16.17 -4.32
CA PRO A 155 6.35 16.79 -3.85
C PRO A 155 7.52 16.43 -4.78
N HIS A 156 8.49 17.33 -4.91
CA HIS A 156 9.76 17.03 -5.56
C HIS A 156 10.38 15.80 -4.90
N THR A 157 10.67 14.79 -5.72
CA THR A 157 11.02 13.46 -5.24
C THR A 157 12.28 12.95 -5.93
N VAL A 158 13.21 12.44 -5.12
CA VAL A 158 14.43 11.78 -5.60
C VAL A 158 14.41 10.33 -5.14
N ALA A 159 14.48 9.39 -6.08
CA ALA A 159 14.65 7.98 -5.79
C ALA A 159 16.14 7.64 -5.71
N ALA A 160 16.58 7.07 -4.59
CA ALA A 160 17.95 6.65 -4.37
C ALA A 160 18.02 5.15 -4.11
N LEU A 161 18.85 4.43 -4.88
CA LEU A 161 19.11 3.01 -4.66
C LEU A 161 20.24 2.85 -3.63
N GLN A 162 19.90 2.37 -2.44
CA GLN A 162 20.89 2.00 -1.44
C GLN A 162 21.40 0.59 -1.75
N THR A 163 22.47 0.49 -2.53
CA THR A 163 23.20 -0.77 -2.65
C THR A 163 23.99 -0.95 -1.36
N SER A 164 23.52 -1.83 -0.47
CA SER A 164 24.37 -2.37 0.59
C SER A 164 25.58 -2.99 -0.11
N SER A 165 26.78 -2.43 0.08
CA SER A 165 27.98 -3.05 -0.45
C SER A 165 28.16 -4.37 0.31
N CYS A 166 27.66 -5.47 -0.24
CA CYS A 166 28.01 -6.83 0.19
C CYS A 166 29.46 -7.16 -0.22
N ALA A 167 30.33 -6.15 -0.27
CA ALA A 167 31.73 -6.30 -0.58
C ALA A 167 32.43 -6.66 0.73
N ASN A 168 32.75 -7.96 0.87
CA ASN A 168 33.87 -8.54 1.63
C ASN A 168 33.55 -9.57 2.74
N ASP A 169 32.35 -10.11 2.84
CA ASP A 169 32.14 -11.32 3.63
C ASP A 169 32.45 -12.56 2.77
N ASP A 170 33.74 -12.76 2.49
CA ASP A 170 34.33 -13.88 1.72
C ASP A 170 34.46 -15.18 2.56
N ASP A 171 33.78 -15.27 3.70
CA ASP A 171 33.76 -16.47 4.54
C ASP A 171 32.43 -17.19 4.39
N GLY A 172 32.37 -18.18 3.48
CA GLY A 172 31.18 -18.91 3.06
C GLY A 172 30.39 -19.66 4.15
N ASN A 173 29.77 -18.94 5.08
CA ASN A 173 29.04 -19.48 6.23
C ASN A 173 27.57 -19.02 6.31
N TRP A 174 27.03 -18.39 5.26
CA TRP A 174 25.65 -17.88 5.22
C TRP A 174 24.55 -18.96 5.29
N MET A 175 24.89 -20.25 5.06
CA MET A 175 23.92 -21.34 5.22
C MET A 175 23.68 -21.78 6.67
N LYS A 176 24.50 -21.37 7.65
CA LYS A 176 24.32 -21.83 9.05
C LYS A 176 23.37 -20.98 9.89
N GLU A 177 23.18 -19.69 9.56
CA GLU A 177 22.36 -18.79 10.38
C GLU A 177 20.86 -18.79 10.03
N ALA A 178 20.46 -19.44 8.93
CA ALA A 178 19.05 -19.48 8.52
C ALA A 178 18.14 -20.36 9.40
N LYS A 179 18.68 -21.10 10.38
CA LYS A 179 17.89 -22.00 11.24
C LYS A 179 17.49 -21.44 12.60
N ASP A 180 18.11 -20.35 13.08
CA ASP A 180 17.97 -19.91 14.48
C ASP A 180 17.37 -18.50 14.68
N ALA A 181 16.79 -17.85 13.65
CA ALA A 181 16.29 -16.48 13.78
C ALA A 181 14.83 -16.29 13.34
N PRO A 182 13.87 -16.27 14.28
CA PRO A 182 12.54 -15.69 14.01
C PRO A 182 12.24 -14.34 14.68
N GLU A 183 13.02 -13.82 15.64
CA GLU A 183 12.48 -12.73 16.50
C GLU A 183 13.33 -11.44 16.66
N LYS A 184 14.49 -11.28 16.02
CA LYS A 184 15.38 -10.11 16.24
C LYS A 184 15.67 -9.22 15.02
N ALA A 185 14.87 -9.26 13.96
CA ALA A 185 15.13 -8.50 12.74
C ALA A 185 14.69 -7.02 12.75
N THR A 186 14.10 -6.50 13.83
CA THR A 186 13.48 -5.14 13.82
C THR A 186 14.39 -3.98 14.23
N SER A 187 15.67 -4.22 14.51
CA SER A 187 16.65 -3.16 14.79
C SER A 187 17.91 -3.29 13.96
N SER A 188 17.79 -3.66 12.68
CA SER A 188 18.89 -3.52 11.73
C SER A 188 19.28 -2.04 11.69
N SER A 189 20.46 -1.72 12.21
CA SER A 189 21.08 -0.42 12.06
C SER A 189 21.23 -0.17 10.56
N ARG A 190 20.31 0.62 9.99
CA ARG A 190 20.44 1.13 8.63
C ARG A 190 21.83 1.76 8.53
N HIS A 191 22.70 1.16 7.74
CA HIS A 191 23.97 1.77 7.36
C HIS A 191 23.64 2.93 6.42
N ASP A 192 23.27 4.06 7.01
CA ASP A 192 23.07 5.31 6.27
C ASP A 192 24.36 5.57 5.48
N ASN A 193 24.24 5.62 4.16
CA ASN A 193 25.32 6.05 3.29
C ASN A 193 25.20 7.57 3.15
N PRO A 194 25.90 8.37 3.99
CA PRO A 194 25.72 9.82 4.03
C PRO A 194 26.03 10.48 2.68
N GLN A 195 26.89 9.88 1.85
CA GLN A 195 27.20 10.42 0.53
C GLN A 195 26.01 10.34 -0.43
N LEU A 196 25.24 9.25 -0.37
CA LEU A 196 24.06 9.08 -1.21
C LEU A 196 22.96 10.07 -0.80
N GLU A 197 22.79 10.27 0.51
CA GLU A 197 21.84 11.25 1.06
C GLU A 197 22.23 12.68 0.66
N VAL A 198 23.50 13.07 0.81
CA VAL A 198 23.98 14.40 0.37
C VAL A 198 23.74 14.61 -1.13
N LYS A 199 24.01 13.60 -1.97
CA LYS A 199 23.73 13.69 -3.41
C LYS A 199 22.23 13.89 -3.69
N ALA A 200 21.37 13.14 -3.01
CA ALA A 200 19.92 13.26 -3.18
C ALA A 200 19.40 14.63 -2.70
N VAL A 201 19.91 15.12 -1.57
CA VAL A 201 19.62 16.46 -1.03
C VAL A 201 20.04 17.55 -2.01
N ASN A 202 21.24 17.46 -2.58
CA ASN A 202 21.72 18.45 -3.55
C ASN A 202 20.83 18.47 -4.81
N MET A 203 20.39 17.30 -5.28
CA MET A 203 19.43 17.20 -6.39
C MET A 203 18.07 17.83 -6.01
N LEU A 204 17.54 17.56 -4.82
CA LEU A 204 16.30 18.17 -4.34
C LEU A 204 16.40 19.69 -4.24
N HIS A 205 17.53 20.19 -3.74
CA HIS A 205 17.78 21.62 -3.66
C HIS A 205 17.80 22.27 -5.06
N GLN A 206 18.52 21.67 -6.01
CA GLN A 206 18.56 22.15 -7.39
C GLN A 206 17.15 22.22 -8.02
N LEU A 207 16.36 21.15 -7.86
CA LEU A 207 14.97 21.11 -8.35
C LEU A 207 14.08 22.19 -7.70
N SER A 208 14.34 22.52 -6.44
CA SER A 208 13.60 23.57 -5.74
C SER A 208 13.99 24.96 -6.24
N THR A 209 15.27 25.20 -6.52
CA THR A 209 15.76 26.51 -7.00
C THR A 209 15.37 26.83 -8.44
N GLU A 210 15.29 25.83 -9.33
CA GLU A 210 14.92 26.03 -10.74
C GLU A 210 13.47 26.55 -10.93
N GLN A 211 12.61 26.44 -9.91
CA GLN A 211 11.26 27.02 -9.94
C GLN A 211 11.21 28.50 -9.53
N ASP A 212 12.24 28.99 -8.82
CA ASP A 212 12.24 30.32 -8.19
C ASP A 212 12.97 31.41 -9.02
N ASP A 213 13.33 31.12 -10.28
CA ASP A 213 14.12 31.98 -11.18
C ASP A 213 13.53 33.38 -11.47
N HIS A 214 12.41 33.76 -10.85
CA HIS A 214 11.77 35.07 -11.00
C HIS A 214 12.03 36.08 -9.88
N GLU A 215 12.66 35.73 -8.76
CA GLU A 215 13.04 36.69 -7.72
C GLU A 215 14.52 36.62 -7.32
N THR A 216 15.34 37.52 -7.88
CA THR A 216 16.71 37.76 -7.41
C THR A 216 16.70 38.47 -6.05
N LYS A 217 16.46 37.73 -4.96
CA LYS A 217 16.70 38.20 -3.59
C LYS A 217 18.11 37.76 -3.14
N PRO A 218 18.94 38.67 -2.61
CA PRO A 218 20.27 38.31 -2.11
C PRO A 218 20.13 37.40 -0.87
N ALA A 219 20.66 36.18 -0.98
CA ALA A 219 20.62 35.18 0.08
C ALA A 219 21.62 35.51 1.20
N THR A 220 21.14 36.05 2.33
CA THR A 220 21.98 36.29 3.53
C THR A 220 21.78 35.28 4.65
N THR A 221 20.95 34.25 4.44
CA THR A 221 20.68 33.22 5.46
C THR A 221 20.93 31.84 4.86
N PRO A 222 21.72 30.98 5.53
CA PRO A 222 21.98 29.63 5.03
C PRO A 222 20.66 28.88 4.85
N ALA A 223 20.42 28.35 3.65
CA ALA A 223 19.22 27.61 3.34
C ALA A 223 19.17 26.32 4.18
N ILE A 224 18.12 26.17 4.98
CA ILE A 224 17.78 24.91 5.63
C ILE A 224 16.78 24.22 4.71
N LEU A 225 17.14 23.04 4.22
CA LEU A 225 16.24 22.20 3.44
C LEU A 225 15.59 21.17 4.36
N ASP A 226 14.26 21.19 4.42
CA ASP A 226 13.44 20.19 5.08
C ASP A 226 12.99 19.15 4.06
N TYR A 227 13.16 17.86 4.37
CA TYR A 227 12.75 16.78 3.47
C TYR A 227 12.23 15.56 4.24
N LEU A 228 11.50 14.71 3.54
CA LEU A 228 10.95 13.46 4.06
C LEU A 228 11.65 12.28 3.39
N ILE A 229 12.06 11.29 4.18
CA ILE A 229 12.51 9.99 3.69
C ILE A 229 11.38 9.00 3.90
N LYS A 230 11.00 8.25 2.86
CA LYS A 230 10.04 7.15 2.94
C LYS A 230 10.67 5.89 2.32
N PRO A 231 10.63 4.74 3.01
CA PRO A 231 11.09 3.50 2.42
C PRO A 231 10.18 3.11 1.25
N ASN A 232 10.74 2.52 0.20
CA ASN A 232 9.95 2.05 -0.94
C ASN A 232 9.01 0.88 -0.56
N ALA A 233 9.33 0.13 0.50
CA ALA A 233 8.43 -0.85 1.10
C ALA A 233 7.96 -0.30 2.46
N GLY A 234 6.65 -0.27 2.67
CA GLY A 234 6.08 0.26 3.91
C GLY A 234 4.62 0.66 3.72
N GLY A 235 3.83 0.44 4.78
CA GLY A 235 2.41 0.82 4.77
C GLY A 235 2.21 2.30 5.06
N PHE A 236 0.95 2.67 5.25
CA PHE A 236 0.50 4.03 5.56
C PHE A 236 1.37 4.70 6.64
N GLY A 237 2.02 5.82 6.28
CA GLY A 237 2.92 6.57 7.18
C GLY A 237 4.12 5.81 7.76
N ALA A 238 4.32 4.54 7.43
CA ALA A 238 5.33 3.70 8.07
C ALA A 238 6.73 4.07 7.59
N GLY A 239 7.60 4.40 8.55
CA GLY A 239 9.01 4.72 8.28
C GLY A 239 9.23 6.06 7.59
N ILE A 240 8.24 6.97 7.59
CA ILE A 240 8.46 8.34 7.14
C ILE A 240 9.30 9.08 8.20
N GLU A 241 10.45 9.57 7.79
CA GLU A 241 11.36 10.34 8.64
C GLU A 241 11.47 11.76 8.10
N ARG A 242 11.18 12.77 8.93
CA ARG A 242 11.52 14.16 8.61
C ARG A 242 12.98 14.41 8.96
N ARG A 243 13.75 14.93 8.01
CA ARG A 243 15.13 15.35 8.19
C ARG A 243 15.31 16.80 7.77
N GLN A 244 16.35 17.43 8.31
CA GLN A 244 16.73 18.80 7.98
C GLN A 244 18.22 18.81 7.65
N VAL A 245 18.59 19.51 6.59
CA VAL A 245 19.99 19.69 6.20
C VAL A 245 20.27 21.17 5.97
N LYS A 246 21.34 21.64 6.60
CA LYS A 246 21.83 23.00 6.40
C LYS A 246 22.73 23.00 5.17
N MET A 247 22.29 23.64 4.10
CA MET A 247 23.11 23.82 2.90
C MET A 247 24.24 24.80 3.24
N MET A 248 25.48 24.34 3.17
CA MET A 248 26.64 25.24 3.25
C MET A 248 26.96 25.71 1.84
N ASP A 249 27.12 27.02 1.65
CA ASP A 249 27.62 27.56 0.39
C ASP A 249 29.03 27.03 0.16
N GLU A 250 29.20 26.13 -0.81
CA GLU A 250 30.48 25.50 -1.16
C GLU A 250 31.55 26.51 -1.62
N GLN A 251 31.22 27.79 -1.74
CA GLN A 251 32.06 28.78 -2.41
C GLN A 251 33.24 29.34 -1.58
N ASN A 252 33.43 28.98 -0.30
CA ASN A 252 34.43 29.69 0.53
C ASN A 252 35.60 28.89 1.12
N HIS A 253 35.76 27.59 0.86
CA HIS A 253 36.86 26.82 1.46
C HIS A 253 37.72 26.04 0.46
N ALA A 254 38.62 26.76 -0.23
CA ALA A 254 39.84 26.19 -0.82
C ALA A 254 40.91 25.83 0.26
N GLY A 255 40.51 25.57 1.51
CA GLY A 255 41.39 25.37 2.65
C GLY A 255 41.20 24.01 3.31
N ASP A 256 42.19 23.13 3.12
CA ASP A 256 42.51 21.88 3.84
C ASP A 256 41.40 20.81 4.04
N PRO A 257 41.39 19.74 3.21
CA PRO A 257 40.35 18.69 3.23
C PRO A 257 40.42 17.67 4.40
N ARG A 258 41.15 17.94 5.49
CA ARG A 258 41.48 16.90 6.50
C ARG A 258 40.71 16.93 7.83
N ASN A 259 39.78 17.86 8.08
CA ASN A 259 39.23 18.05 9.43
C ASN A 259 37.71 18.33 9.52
N HIS A 260 36.88 17.53 8.85
CA HIS A 260 35.43 17.60 9.06
C HIS A 260 34.89 16.34 9.71
N THR A 261 34.72 16.41 11.04
CA THR A 261 33.96 15.45 11.82
C THR A 261 32.47 15.76 11.66
N PRO A 262 31.62 14.82 11.20
CA PRO A 262 30.19 15.06 11.07
C PRO A 262 29.57 15.38 12.44
N THR A 263 28.87 16.51 12.53
CA THR A 263 28.20 16.94 13.77
C THR A 263 26.91 16.15 13.92
N SER A 264 26.79 15.39 15.00
CA SER A 264 25.64 14.51 15.26
C SER A 264 24.37 15.34 15.48
N SER A 265 23.36 15.16 14.62
CA SER A 265 22.05 15.80 14.74
C SER A 265 21.22 15.14 15.84
N THR A 266 20.81 15.91 16.85
CA THR A 266 19.96 15.43 17.95
C THR A 266 18.49 15.48 17.54
N ILE A 267 17.84 14.32 17.42
CA ILE A 267 16.39 14.23 17.13
C ILE A 267 15.62 14.44 18.44
N VAL A 268 14.80 15.49 18.50
CA VAL A 268 13.90 15.77 19.63
C VAL A 268 12.48 15.35 19.25
N THR A 269 11.98 14.26 19.81
CA THR A 269 10.59 13.82 19.60
C THR A 269 9.69 14.30 20.75
N PRO A 270 8.75 15.24 20.54
CA PRO A 270 7.83 15.67 21.58
C PRO A 270 6.84 14.55 21.96
N ARG A 271 6.64 14.32 23.27
CA ARG A 271 5.61 13.41 23.81
C ARG A 271 4.26 14.12 23.83
N ASN A 272 3.50 14.04 22.73
CA ASN A 272 2.10 14.44 22.70
C ASN A 272 1.20 13.21 22.84
N THR A 273 0.13 13.35 23.62
CA THR A 273 -0.99 12.40 23.68
C THR A 273 -1.53 12.19 22.26
N PRO A 274 -1.78 10.93 21.83
CA PRO A 274 -2.23 10.67 20.48
C PRO A 274 -3.57 11.39 20.24
N PRO A 275 -3.66 12.25 19.21
CA PRO A 275 -4.90 12.95 18.90
C PRO A 275 -6.01 11.93 18.61
N ARG A 276 -7.23 12.24 19.05
CA ARG A 276 -8.42 11.45 18.72
C ARG A 276 -8.64 11.57 17.20
N ILE A 277 -8.34 10.51 16.46
CA ILE A 277 -8.51 10.46 15.01
C ILE A 277 -10.02 10.40 14.74
N GLN A 278 -10.59 11.49 14.22
CA GLN A 278 -11.94 11.48 13.67
C GLN A 278 -11.87 11.11 12.18
N PRO A 279 -12.76 10.24 11.69
CA PRO A 279 -12.98 10.03 10.27
C PRO A 279 -13.12 11.35 9.54
N TRP A 280 -12.23 11.56 8.58
CA TRP A 280 -12.23 12.77 7.78
C TRP A 280 -13.25 12.61 6.66
N SER A 281 -14.30 13.44 6.66
CA SER A 281 -15.20 13.53 5.51
C SER A 281 -14.41 14.10 4.35
N VAL A 282 -14.26 13.31 3.29
CA VAL A 282 -13.49 13.70 2.10
C VAL A 282 -14.16 14.93 1.47
N PRO A 283 -13.47 16.08 1.41
CA PRO A 283 -13.99 17.27 0.77
C PRO A 283 -14.38 17.01 -0.69
N GLU A 284 -15.43 17.67 -1.17
CA GLU A 284 -15.97 17.41 -2.50
C GLU A 284 -14.99 17.72 -3.61
N ASP A 285 -14.15 18.75 -3.43
CA ASP A 285 -13.06 19.09 -4.35
C ASP A 285 -12.00 17.98 -4.42
N VAL A 286 -11.66 17.34 -3.29
CA VAL A 286 -10.75 16.19 -3.27
C VAL A 286 -11.38 15.01 -4.00
N ARG A 287 -12.67 14.74 -3.78
CA ARG A 287 -13.40 13.68 -4.48
C ARG A 287 -13.37 13.92 -5.99
N GLN A 288 -13.72 15.12 -6.43
CA GLN A 288 -13.75 15.50 -7.83
C GLN A 288 -12.36 15.35 -8.47
N GLU A 289 -11.30 15.80 -7.80
CA GLU A 289 -9.92 15.59 -8.26
C GLU A 289 -9.61 14.10 -8.45
N MET A 290 -9.95 13.25 -7.48
CA MET A 290 -9.69 11.81 -7.63
C MET A 290 -10.48 11.21 -8.80
N GLU A 291 -11.76 11.55 -8.94
CA GLU A 291 -12.65 11.01 -9.96
C GLU A 291 -12.28 11.47 -11.39
N GLU A 292 -11.93 12.75 -11.55
CA GLU A 292 -11.65 13.33 -12.87
C GLU A 292 -10.20 13.13 -13.31
N GLN A 293 -9.25 13.06 -12.37
CA GLN A 293 -7.83 13.10 -12.68
C GLN A 293 -7.12 11.77 -12.42
N LEU A 294 -7.34 11.15 -11.25
CA LEU A 294 -6.61 9.93 -10.86
C LEU A 294 -7.25 8.66 -11.41
N LEU A 295 -8.57 8.47 -11.22
CA LEU A 295 -9.25 7.25 -11.65
C LEU A 295 -9.04 6.89 -13.14
N PRO A 296 -9.04 7.85 -14.08
CA PRO A 296 -8.85 7.53 -15.51
C PRO A 296 -7.45 6.99 -15.86
N VAL A 297 -6.44 7.26 -15.03
CA VAL A 297 -5.06 6.80 -15.27
C VAL A 297 -4.69 5.55 -14.47
N LEU A 298 -5.56 5.12 -13.55
CA LEU A 298 -5.33 3.90 -12.79
C LEU A 298 -5.51 2.65 -13.66
N PRO A 299 -4.79 1.54 -13.36
CA PRO A 299 -5.06 0.26 -13.96
C PRO A 299 -6.54 -0.14 -13.79
N PRO A 300 -7.17 -0.76 -14.81
CA PRO A 300 -8.58 -1.13 -14.76
C PRO A 300 -8.90 -2.17 -13.68
N ASP A 301 -7.89 -2.84 -13.12
CA ASP A 301 -8.03 -3.78 -12.01
C ASP A 301 -7.85 -3.14 -10.62
N ALA A 302 -7.67 -1.82 -10.54
CA ALA A 302 -7.64 -1.03 -9.29
C ALA A 302 -9.06 -0.65 -8.84
N HIS A 303 -9.66 -1.45 -7.97
CA HIS A 303 -11.06 -1.30 -7.58
C HIS A 303 -11.27 -0.55 -6.27
N CYS A 304 -10.34 -0.65 -5.32
CA CYS A 304 -10.37 0.15 -4.10
C CYS A 304 -8.98 0.46 -3.56
N GLY A 305 -8.85 1.61 -2.91
CA GLY A 305 -7.62 2.07 -2.29
C GLY A 305 -7.78 3.31 -1.43
N SER A 306 -6.67 3.86 -1.00
CA SER A 306 -6.54 5.15 -0.32
C SER A 306 -5.39 5.93 -0.94
N VAL A 307 -5.50 7.25 -0.88
CA VAL A 307 -4.49 8.19 -1.39
C VAL A 307 -4.06 9.08 -0.23
N GLU A 308 -2.76 9.34 -0.12
CA GLU A 308 -2.18 10.26 0.86
C GLU A 308 -1.64 11.51 0.16
N PHE A 309 -1.87 12.65 0.79
CA PHE A 309 -1.31 13.93 0.36
C PHE A 309 -0.88 14.79 1.56
N LEU A 310 0.07 15.69 1.32
CA LEU A 310 0.50 16.73 2.25
C LEU A 310 -0.23 18.03 1.93
N LEU A 311 -0.40 18.90 2.95
CA LEU A 311 -0.84 20.28 2.75
C LEU A 311 0.40 21.19 2.81
N ALA A 312 0.72 21.84 1.70
CA ALA A 312 1.76 22.85 1.62
C ALA A 312 1.13 24.24 1.64
N GLU A 313 1.64 25.15 2.47
CA GLU A 313 1.20 26.55 2.46
C GLU A 313 1.63 27.19 1.14
N GLU A 314 0.68 27.79 0.42
CA GLU A 314 1.04 28.63 -0.71
C GLU A 314 1.50 29.99 -0.21
N PRO A 315 2.58 30.55 -0.78
CA PRO A 315 2.99 31.90 -0.45
C PRO A 315 1.83 32.84 -0.79
N SER A 316 1.28 33.51 0.24
CA SER A 316 0.21 34.47 0.06
C SER A 316 0.69 35.53 -0.95
N LYS A 317 0.11 35.55 -2.15
CA LYS A 317 0.26 36.68 -3.06
C LYS A 317 -0.22 37.89 -2.26
N SER A 318 0.69 38.80 -1.94
CA SER A 318 0.41 39.97 -1.14
C SER A 318 -0.51 40.91 -1.92
N GLU A 319 -1.80 40.59 -1.95
CA GLU A 319 -2.81 41.51 -2.44
C GLU A 319 -3.09 42.53 -1.35
N GLU A 320 -2.79 43.79 -1.68
CA GLU A 320 -2.41 44.84 -0.75
C GLU A 320 -3.57 45.47 0.05
N THR A 321 -4.80 44.91 0.06
CA THR A 321 -5.96 45.72 0.49
C THR A 321 -7.08 45.06 1.30
N THR A 322 -6.98 43.82 1.79
CA THR A 322 -8.05 43.23 2.64
C THR A 322 -7.53 42.55 3.92
N ASN A 323 -8.04 43.02 5.06
CA ASN A 323 -7.58 42.76 6.45
C ASN A 323 -7.73 41.31 7.00
N LYS A 324 -7.70 40.27 6.16
CA LYS A 324 -7.64 38.88 6.65
C LYS A 324 -6.80 38.01 5.71
N PRO A 325 -5.62 37.52 6.13
CA PRO A 325 -4.89 36.55 5.35
C PRO A 325 -5.68 35.24 5.33
N THR A 326 -6.21 34.87 4.17
CA THR A 326 -6.67 33.51 3.91
C THR A 326 -5.46 32.69 3.50
N THR A 327 -4.94 31.85 4.39
CA THR A 327 -3.92 30.86 4.03
C THR A 327 -4.54 29.88 3.03
N THR A 328 -4.03 29.85 1.80
CA THR A 328 -4.36 28.81 0.83
C THR A 328 -3.36 27.67 0.98
N TYR A 329 -3.87 26.44 0.93
CA TYR A 329 -3.05 25.24 1.01
C TYR A 329 -3.11 24.52 -0.33
N LYS A 330 -1.94 24.09 -0.81
CA LYS A 330 -1.76 23.22 -1.97
C LYS A 330 -1.67 21.76 -1.51
N ARG A 331 -2.39 20.87 -2.18
CA ARG A 331 -2.32 19.41 -1.94
C ARG A 331 -1.12 18.83 -2.70
N LEU A 332 -0.29 18.04 -2.02
CA LEU A 332 0.85 17.34 -2.61
C LEU A 332 0.70 15.82 -2.40
N TYR A 333 0.25 15.12 -3.43
CA TYR A 333 0.00 13.67 -3.42
C TYR A 333 1.31 12.88 -3.39
N PHE A 334 1.41 11.87 -2.52
CA PHE A 334 2.66 11.12 -2.32
C PHE A 334 2.50 9.63 -2.02
N ASP A 335 1.29 9.13 -1.73
CA ASP A 335 1.09 7.68 -1.55
C ASP A 335 -0.25 7.18 -2.08
N LEU A 336 -0.27 5.94 -2.54
CA LEU A 336 -1.43 5.20 -3.02
C LEU A 336 -1.36 3.79 -2.45
N ASN A 337 -2.38 3.36 -1.71
CA ASN A 337 -2.45 2.05 -1.08
C ASN A 337 -3.72 1.31 -1.52
N LEU A 338 -3.68 0.00 -1.77
CA LEU A 338 -4.89 -0.79 -2.08
C LEU A 338 -5.66 -1.24 -0.84
N LEU A 339 -5.04 -1.13 0.33
CA LEU A 339 -5.68 -1.39 1.61
C LEU A 339 -6.29 -0.10 2.15
N SER A 340 -7.45 0.29 1.60
CA SER A 340 -8.21 1.37 2.22
C SER A 340 -8.62 0.96 3.63
N THR A 341 -8.22 1.74 4.62
CA THR A 341 -8.74 1.70 5.99
C THR A 341 -9.82 2.77 6.08
N LEU A 342 -11.08 2.39 5.89
CA LEU A 342 -12.19 3.29 6.14
C LEU A 342 -12.33 3.45 7.65
N PRO A 343 -12.08 4.64 8.22
CA PRO A 343 -12.30 4.84 9.63
C PRO A 343 -13.82 4.96 9.81
N VAL A 344 -14.41 4.07 10.60
CA VAL A 344 -15.87 3.99 10.78
C VAL A 344 -16.27 4.93 11.91
N GLU A 345 -17.03 5.99 11.63
CA GLU A 345 -17.91 6.56 12.65
C GLU A 345 -19.17 5.69 12.67
N GLU A 346 -19.62 5.31 13.87
CA GLU A 346 -20.93 4.69 14.07
C GLU A 346 -22.07 5.71 13.94
N ASP A 347 -21.91 6.72 13.09
CA ASP A 347 -22.95 7.71 12.88
C ASP A 347 -24.02 7.11 11.96
N GLN A 348 -25.23 6.98 12.51
CA GLN A 348 -26.33 6.18 11.94
C GLN A 348 -26.85 6.66 10.58
N GLN A 349 -26.33 7.78 10.06
CA GLN A 349 -26.83 8.40 8.83
C GLN A 349 -26.01 8.03 7.58
N THR A 350 -24.75 7.63 7.72
CA THR A 350 -23.95 7.23 6.56
C THR A 350 -24.11 5.74 6.26
N PRO A 351 -24.35 5.33 5.00
CA PRO A 351 -24.45 3.92 4.66
C PRO A 351 -23.13 3.21 4.97
N ASP A 352 -23.21 2.06 5.65
CA ASP A 352 -22.05 1.26 6.07
C ASP A 352 -21.09 1.05 4.90
N PRO A 353 -19.87 1.63 4.95
CA PRO A 353 -18.98 1.62 3.80
C PRO A 353 -18.47 0.20 3.49
N TRP A 354 -18.50 -0.73 4.46
CA TRP A 354 -18.20 -2.14 4.22
C TRP A 354 -19.30 -2.83 3.41
N LEU A 355 -20.57 -2.48 3.64
CA LEU A 355 -21.68 -3.00 2.82
C LEU A 355 -21.61 -2.46 1.39
N GLN A 356 -21.21 -1.20 1.20
CA GLN A 356 -21.00 -0.64 -0.13
C GLN A 356 -19.87 -1.37 -0.87
N LEU A 357 -18.73 -1.58 -0.21
CA LEU A 357 -17.60 -2.34 -0.76
C LEU A 357 -18.00 -3.78 -1.09
N ALA A 358 -18.68 -4.47 -0.18
CA ALA A 358 -19.16 -5.83 -0.39
C ALA A 358 -20.16 -5.92 -1.56
N SER A 359 -21.04 -4.94 -1.71
CA SER A 359 -21.98 -4.86 -2.84
C SER A 359 -21.24 -4.69 -4.17
N ALA A 360 -20.21 -3.84 -4.20
CA ALA A 360 -19.38 -3.61 -5.38
C ALA A 360 -18.59 -4.88 -5.77
N ILE A 361 -17.95 -5.53 -4.80
CA ILE A 361 -17.28 -6.83 -5.01
C ILE A 361 -18.26 -7.87 -5.55
N TRP A 362 -19.48 -7.94 -4.99
CA TRP A 362 -20.47 -8.89 -5.47
C TRP A 362 -20.90 -8.65 -6.90
N THR A 363 -21.04 -7.38 -7.28
CA THR A 363 -21.40 -7.00 -8.64
C THR A 363 -20.28 -7.37 -9.60
N PHE A 364 -19.03 -7.09 -9.23
CA PHE A 364 -17.84 -7.41 -10.02
C PHE A 364 -17.64 -8.90 -10.25
N VAL A 365 -17.75 -9.73 -9.21
CA VAL A 365 -17.51 -11.19 -9.32
C VAL A 365 -18.60 -11.92 -10.15
N ARG A 366 -19.76 -11.28 -10.35
CA ARG A 366 -20.89 -11.86 -11.11
C ARG A 366 -20.98 -11.40 -12.56
N GLN A 367 -20.18 -10.43 -12.98
CA GLN A 367 -20.02 -10.05 -14.39
C GLN A 367 -19.13 -11.08 -15.09
#